data_AF-A0A815FSE2-F1
#
_entry.id   AF-A0A815FSE2-F1
#
_cell.length_a   1.000
_cell.length_b   1.000
_cell.length_c   1.000
_cell.angle_alpha   90.00
_cell.angle_beta   90.00
_cell.angle_gamma   90.00
#
_symmetry.space_group_name_H-M   'P 1'
#
loop_
_entity.id
_entity.type
_entity.pdbx_description
1 polymer ?
#
loop_
_entity_poly.entity_id
_entity_poly.type
_entity_poly.pdbx_seq_one_letter_code
_entity_poly.pdbx_strand_id
1 'polypeptide(L)'
;MNDYKKNKHFEFGTTNPTLMEKPFWKYMISNLHLTAYHARQLNNEHNNFNETDRPVWCFTRLGMTQTYLPDGRLICIGGEHEDGYDSDFQIYNDVVVIENPRMVPVFYMYTLPVPDNFPLSGKRKSRRSDPEILGTSNPNDVTIYGYPENIFPP
;
A
#
# COMPACT_ATOMS: atom_id res chain seq x y z
N MET A 1 15.07 6.65 8.20
CA MET A 1 15.14 5.17 8.30
C MET A 1 16.12 4.67 7.23
N ASN A 2 17.07 3.78 7.52
CA ASN A 2 18.07 3.34 6.52
C ASN A 2 17.42 2.66 5.29
N ASP A 3 16.26 2.01 5.49
CA ASP A 3 15.53 1.29 4.45
C ASP A 3 14.78 2.20 3.46
N TYR A 4 14.40 3.42 3.88
CA TYR A 4 13.72 4.37 3.00
C TYR A 4 14.58 4.68 1.77
N LYS A 5 15.82 5.15 1.95
CA LYS A 5 16.69 5.49 0.82
C LYS A 5 16.97 4.32 -0.11
N LYS A 6 17.00 3.10 0.43
CA LYS A 6 17.29 1.88 -0.33
C LYS A 6 16.09 1.35 -1.11
N ASN A 7 14.88 1.52 -0.58
CA ASN A 7 13.66 0.87 -1.09
C ASN A 7 12.53 1.84 -1.40
N LYS A 8 12.79 3.16 -1.41
CA LYS A 8 11.74 4.16 -1.61
C LYS A 8 11.05 4.09 -2.97
N HIS A 9 11.65 3.49 -4.00
CA HIS A 9 11.06 3.46 -5.33
C HIS A 9 10.39 2.13 -5.64
N PHE A 10 9.41 2.17 -6.54
CA PHE A 10 8.82 0.99 -7.13
C PHE A 10 9.82 0.21 -7.98
N GLU A 11 9.75 -1.12 -7.90
CA GLU A 11 10.58 -2.06 -8.64
C GLU A 11 9.71 -3.21 -9.15
N PHE A 12 9.90 -3.58 -10.42
CA PHE A 12 9.27 -4.78 -11.00
C PHE A 12 9.88 -6.06 -10.43
N GLY A 13 9.08 -7.13 -10.41
CA GLY A 13 9.61 -8.48 -10.18
C GLY A 13 10.43 -8.98 -11.38
N THR A 14 11.27 -9.97 -11.15
CA THR A 14 12.07 -10.64 -12.19
C THR A 14 11.47 -11.98 -12.64
N THR A 15 10.49 -12.50 -11.89
CA THR A 15 9.79 -13.78 -12.09
C THR A 15 8.30 -13.64 -11.79
N ASN A 16 7.48 -14.60 -12.23
CA ASN A 16 6.05 -14.63 -11.95
C ASN A 16 5.70 -15.66 -10.84
N PRO A 17 5.56 -15.24 -9.56
CA PRO A 17 5.93 -13.95 -8.97
C PRO A 17 7.38 -13.90 -8.43
N THR A 18 7.88 -12.70 -8.11
CA THR A 18 9.08 -12.46 -7.29
C THR A 18 8.68 -12.02 -5.89
N LEU A 19 9.28 -12.61 -4.86
CA LEU A 19 9.07 -12.16 -3.47
C LEU A 19 9.84 -10.86 -3.22
N MET A 20 9.11 -9.79 -2.87
CA MET A 20 9.66 -8.44 -2.67
C MET A 20 9.95 -8.18 -1.19
N GLU A 21 11.16 -8.54 -0.75
CA GLU A 21 11.63 -8.28 0.62
C GLU A 21 12.10 -6.82 0.79
N LYS A 22 11.12 -5.91 0.91
CA LYS A 22 11.33 -4.46 1.02
C LYS A 22 10.77 -3.95 2.36
N PRO A 23 11.61 -3.78 3.41
CA PRO A 23 11.15 -3.32 4.71
C PRO A 23 10.38 -1.99 4.68
N PHE A 24 10.78 -1.06 3.81
CA PHE A 24 10.05 0.19 3.62
C PHE A 24 8.62 -0.03 3.09
N TRP A 25 8.41 -0.96 2.16
CA TRP A 25 7.08 -1.22 1.60
C TRP A 25 6.17 -1.86 2.67
N LYS A 26 6.70 -2.84 3.42
CA LYS A 26 6.00 -3.45 4.57
C LYS A 26 5.63 -2.40 5.63
N TYR A 27 6.50 -1.43 5.87
CA TYR A 27 6.23 -0.30 6.77
C TYR A 27 5.07 0.56 6.27
N MET A 28 5.07 0.94 4.98
CA MET A 28 3.99 1.73 4.37
C MET A 28 2.64 0.98 4.40
N ILE A 29 2.62 -0.32 4.12
CA ILE A 29 1.40 -1.18 4.24
C ILE A 29 0.90 -1.24 5.68
N SER A 30 1.80 -1.21 6.66
CA SER A 30 1.44 -1.23 8.08
C SER A 30 1.04 0.15 8.63
N ASN A 31 1.17 1.21 7.83
CA ASN A 31 0.88 2.59 8.21
C ASN A 31 0.06 3.26 7.10
N LEU A 32 -1.15 2.75 6.84
CA LEU A 32 -2.04 3.15 5.73
C LEU A 32 -2.50 4.62 5.75
N HIS A 33 -2.16 5.38 6.78
CA HIS A 33 -2.34 6.83 6.80
C HIS A 33 -1.19 7.58 6.10
N LEU A 34 -0.10 6.91 5.73
CA LEU A 34 1.05 7.50 5.05
C LEU A 34 0.91 7.38 3.53
N THR A 35 1.10 8.51 2.85
CA THR A 35 1.22 8.62 1.38
C THR A 35 2.69 8.77 0.97
N ALA A 36 2.97 8.76 -0.34
CA ALA A 36 4.31 9.06 -0.86
C ALA A 36 4.82 10.43 -0.37
N TYR A 37 3.97 11.46 -0.42
CA TYR A 37 4.25 12.79 0.15
C TYR A 37 4.65 12.74 1.63
N HIS A 38 3.88 12.04 2.47
CA HIS A 38 4.20 11.93 3.90
C HIS A 38 5.55 11.22 4.11
N ALA A 39 5.86 10.18 3.32
CA ALA A 39 7.15 9.50 3.39
C ALA A 39 8.31 10.44 3.04
N ARG A 40 8.16 11.31 2.04
CA ARG A 40 9.15 12.36 1.72
C ARG A 40 9.32 13.35 2.86
N GLN A 41 8.21 13.84 3.44
CA GLN A 41 8.25 14.76 4.59
C GLN A 41 9.00 14.18 5.79
N LEU A 42 8.66 12.94 6.19
CA LEU A 42 9.29 12.26 7.31
C LEU A 42 10.80 12.02 7.12
N ASN A 43 11.29 12.04 5.87
CA ASN A 43 12.70 11.88 5.54
C ASN A 43 13.37 13.20 5.11
N ASN A 44 12.73 14.36 5.34
CA ASN A 44 13.21 15.69 4.97
C ASN A 44 13.48 15.88 3.46
N GLU A 45 12.73 15.18 2.60
CA GLU A 45 12.82 15.29 1.14
C GLU A 45 11.71 16.17 0.53
N HIS A 46 10.82 16.75 1.34
CA HIS A 46 9.66 17.54 0.87
C HIS A 46 10.01 18.86 0.15
N ASN A 47 11.20 19.41 0.36
CA ASN A 47 11.68 20.59 -0.39
C ASN A 47 12.57 20.21 -1.58
N ASN A 48 12.87 18.91 -1.74
CA ASN A 48 13.63 18.36 -2.84
C ASN A 48 12.68 17.65 -3.81
N PHE A 49 11.63 18.34 -4.25
CA PHE A 49 10.89 17.97 -5.46
C PHE A 49 11.80 18.21 -6.66
N ASN A 50 12.80 17.35 -6.78
CA ASN A 50 13.55 17.24 -8.01
C ASN A 50 12.63 16.49 -8.98
N GLU A 51 12.18 17.15 -10.04
CA GLU A 51 11.32 16.56 -11.08
C GLU A 51 11.94 15.29 -11.70
N THR A 52 13.24 15.05 -11.48
CA THR A 52 13.94 13.84 -11.93
C THR A 52 13.98 12.70 -10.90
N ASP A 53 13.51 12.89 -9.66
CA ASP A 53 13.45 11.80 -8.68
C ASP A 53 12.28 10.87 -9.01
N ARG A 54 12.47 9.56 -8.91
CA ARG A 54 11.41 8.60 -9.21
C ARG A 54 10.32 8.66 -8.12
N PRO A 55 9.06 8.27 -8.45
CA PRO A 55 8.00 8.19 -7.46
C PRO A 55 8.40 7.39 -6.22
N VAL A 56 7.97 7.85 -5.05
CA VAL A 56 8.05 7.07 -3.81
C VAL A 56 6.94 6.03 -3.80
N TRP A 57 7.31 4.78 -3.59
CA TRP A 57 6.39 3.67 -3.43
C TRP A 57 5.46 3.91 -2.23
N CYS A 58 4.16 3.77 -2.45
CA CYS A 58 3.17 3.80 -1.39
C CYS A 58 2.08 2.75 -1.62
N PHE A 59 1.23 2.58 -0.61
CA PHE A 59 0.12 1.64 -0.61
C PHE A 59 -1.26 2.32 -0.47
N THR A 60 -1.28 3.65 -0.35
CA THR A 60 -2.49 4.47 -0.40
C THR A 60 -2.83 4.72 -1.87
N ARG A 61 -3.71 3.86 -2.41
CA ARG A 61 -3.95 3.75 -3.85
C ARG A 61 -5.43 3.82 -4.20
N LEU A 62 -5.73 4.50 -5.29
CA LEU A 62 -7.01 4.44 -5.99
C LEU A 62 -7.05 3.20 -6.88
N GLY A 63 -8.25 2.66 -7.12
CA GLY A 63 -8.44 1.53 -8.05
C GLY A 63 -7.86 0.17 -7.61
N MET A 64 -7.23 0.08 -6.44
CA MET A 64 -6.74 -1.18 -5.89
C MET A 64 -7.91 -2.12 -5.57
N THR A 65 -7.80 -3.38 -5.98
CA THR A 65 -8.80 -4.40 -5.62
C THR A 65 -8.46 -5.02 -4.26
N GLN A 66 -9.50 -5.44 -3.53
CA GLN A 66 -9.38 -6.13 -2.24
C GLN A 66 -10.24 -7.40 -2.24
N THR A 67 -9.62 -8.54 -1.97
CA THR A 67 -10.31 -9.85 -1.91
C THR A 67 -9.99 -10.53 -0.58
N TYR A 68 -10.99 -10.69 0.27
CA TYR A 68 -10.88 -11.47 1.49
C TYR A 68 -11.13 -12.96 1.20
N LEU A 69 -10.20 -13.83 1.60
CA LEU A 69 -10.23 -15.26 1.32
C LEU A 69 -10.87 -16.07 2.46
N PRO A 70 -11.43 -17.27 2.18
CA PRO A 70 -12.00 -18.13 3.22
C PRO A 70 -11.00 -18.59 4.30
N ASP A 71 -9.70 -18.57 4.00
CA ASP A 71 -8.63 -18.90 4.95
C ASP A 71 -8.23 -17.72 5.85
N GLY A 72 -8.88 -16.56 5.71
CA GLY A 72 -8.68 -15.39 6.54
C GLY A 72 -7.71 -14.34 5.97
N ARG A 73 -7.05 -14.62 4.84
CA ARG A 73 -6.12 -13.68 4.21
C ARG A 73 -6.85 -12.59 3.45
N LEU A 74 -6.25 -11.41 3.37
CA LEU A 74 -6.65 -10.34 2.46
C LEU A 74 -5.63 -10.22 1.32
N ILE A 75 -6.12 -10.24 0.08
CA ILE A 75 -5.33 -10.03 -1.13
C ILE A 75 -5.65 -8.64 -1.69
N CYS A 76 -4.62 -7.83 -1.87
CA CYS A 76 -4.70 -6.51 -2.49
C CYS A 76 -3.89 -6.49 -3.79
N ILE A 77 -4.47 -6.00 -4.88
CA ILE A 77 -3.81 -6.01 -6.20
C ILE A 77 -3.83 -4.63 -6.83
N GLY A 78 -2.63 -4.17 -7.19
CA GLY A 78 -2.40 -2.99 -8.03
C GLY A 78 -2.88 -1.67 -7.45
N GLY A 79 -3.49 -0.85 -8.32
CA GLY A 79 -3.95 0.51 -8.03
C GLY A 79 -2.92 1.58 -8.43
N GLU A 80 -3.33 2.84 -8.34
CA GLU A 80 -2.52 4.02 -8.67
C GLU A 80 -2.45 4.98 -7.49
N HIS A 81 -1.34 5.71 -7.37
CA HIS A 81 -1.21 6.83 -6.44
C HIS A 81 -1.40 8.15 -7.15
N GLU A 82 -2.32 8.99 -6.65
CA GLU A 82 -2.67 10.31 -7.18
C GLU A 82 -2.99 10.32 -8.69
N ASP A 83 -3.07 11.50 -9.29
CA ASP A 83 -3.21 11.70 -10.74
C ASP A 83 -1.88 12.12 -11.39
N GLY A 84 -1.85 12.17 -12.72
CA GLY A 84 -0.62 12.44 -13.48
C GLY A 84 0.03 13.82 -13.28
N TYR A 85 -0.56 14.72 -12.49
CA TYR A 85 0.10 15.98 -12.10
C TYR A 85 0.98 15.84 -10.86
N ASP A 86 0.80 14.77 -10.07
CA ASP A 86 1.65 14.50 -8.91
C ASP A 86 2.98 13.87 -9.33
N SER A 87 4.09 14.38 -8.80
CA SER A 87 5.43 13.85 -9.05
C SER A 87 5.63 12.41 -8.55
N ASP A 88 4.79 11.97 -7.62
CA ASP A 88 4.75 10.60 -7.09
C ASP A 88 3.68 9.74 -7.78
N PHE A 89 3.09 10.20 -8.89
CA PHE A 89 2.16 9.39 -9.69
C PHE A 89 2.79 8.08 -10.12
N GLN A 90 2.12 6.97 -9.79
CA GLN A 90 2.59 5.64 -10.12
C GLN A 90 1.42 4.66 -10.16
N ILE A 91 1.33 3.89 -11.24
CA ILE A 91 0.48 2.69 -11.33
C ILE A 91 1.32 1.48 -10.90
N TYR A 92 0.74 0.64 -10.05
CA TYR A 92 1.42 -0.51 -9.46
C TYR A 92 0.84 -1.83 -9.98
N ASN A 93 1.71 -2.83 -10.15
CA ASN A 93 1.35 -4.19 -10.56
C ASN A 93 1.63 -5.25 -9.47
N ASP A 94 1.89 -4.81 -8.24
CA ASP A 94 2.21 -5.71 -7.14
C ASP A 94 0.94 -6.39 -6.57
N VAL A 95 1.16 -7.58 -5.99
CA VAL A 95 0.16 -8.31 -5.21
C VAL A 95 0.61 -8.35 -3.77
N VAL A 96 -0.21 -7.82 -2.86
CA VAL A 96 0.05 -7.80 -1.43
C VAL A 96 -0.89 -8.77 -0.73
N VAL A 97 -0.32 -9.66 0.09
CA VAL A 97 -1.05 -10.61 0.93
C VAL A 97 -0.89 -10.20 2.38
N ILE A 98 -2.02 -10.07 3.08
CA ILE A 98 -2.08 -9.75 4.51
C ILE A 98 -2.70 -10.96 5.23
N GLU A 99 -1.92 -11.60 6.11
CA GLU A 99 -2.32 -12.83 6.80
C GLU A 99 -3.35 -12.61 7.91
N ASN A 100 -3.19 -11.55 8.70
CA ASN A 100 -4.05 -11.24 9.85
C ASN A 100 -4.71 -9.86 9.70
N PRO A 101 -5.63 -9.69 8.72
CA PRO A 101 -6.18 -8.39 8.44
C PRO A 101 -7.12 -7.92 9.57
N ARG A 102 -7.10 -6.62 9.82
CA ARG A 102 -7.93 -5.93 10.82
C ARG A 102 -8.30 -4.54 10.34
N MET A 103 -9.30 -3.94 10.99
CA MET A 103 -9.61 -2.53 10.77
C MET A 103 -8.44 -1.67 11.24
N VAL A 104 -7.92 -0.83 10.34
CA VAL A 104 -6.84 0.12 10.62
C VAL A 104 -7.19 1.51 10.09
N PRO A 105 -6.73 2.59 10.74
CA PRO A 105 -6.94 3.95 10.24
C PRO A 105 -6.28 4.17 8.86
N VAL A 106 -6.93 4.93 8.01
CA VAL A 106 -6.42 5.30 6.67
C VAL A 106 -6.49 6.81 6.45
N PHE A 107 -5.76 7.30 5.45
CA PHE A 107 -5.97 8.64 4.93
C PHE A 107 -7.32 8.72 4.17
N TYR A 108 -8.12 9.74 4.48
CA TYR A 108 -9.52 9.86 4.08
C TYR A 108 -9.80 9.72 2.57
N MET A 109 -8.83 10.05 1.72
CA MET A 109 -8.98 10.01 0.27
C MET A 109 -8.89 8.60 -0.33
N TYR A 110 -8.32 7.64 0.38
CA TYR A 110 -7.97 6.30 -0.13
C TYR A 110 -8.79 5.18 0.52
N THR A 111 -10.02 5.51 0.97
CA THR A 111 -10.89 4.53 1.61
C THR A 111 -11.50 3.58 0.58
N LEU A 112 -11.29 2.28 0.76
CA LEU A 112 -12.02 1.24 0.04
C LEU A 112 -13.11 0.64 0.95
N PRO A 113 -14.26 0.23 0.40
CA PRO A 113 -15.27 -0.47 1.18
C PRO A 113 -14.69 -1.80 1.70
N VAL A 114 -15.01 -2.13 2.94
CA VAL A 114 -14.66 -3.44 3.51
C VAL A 114 -15.35 -4.53 2.68
N PRO A 115 -14.64 -5.59 2.24
CA PRO A 115 -15.26 -6.70 1.52
C PRO A 115 -16.44 -7.30 2.31
N ASP A 116 -17.57 -7.55 1.63
CA ASP A 116 -18.82 -8.00 2.27
C ASP A 116 -18.68 -9.32 3.05
N ASN A 117 -17.74 -10.17 2.64
CA ASN A 117 -17.47 -11.46 3.26
C ASN A 117 -16.49 -11.39 4.45
N PHE A 118 -16.03 -10.20 4.85
CA PHE A 118 -15.22 -10.04 6.04
C PHE A 118 -16.09 -10.14 7.31
N PRO A 119 -15.75 -11.01 8.28
CA PRO A 119 -16.53 -11.18 9.50
C PRO A 119 -16.34 -9.99 10.45
N LEU A 120 -17.08 -8.90 10.22
CA LEU A 120 -17.18 -7.80 11.16
C LEU A 120 -17.86 -8.31 12.44
N SER A 121 -17.06 -8.66 13.46
CA SER A 121 -17.61 -8.97 14.78
C SER A 121 -18.38 -7.75 15.30
N GLY A 122 -19.69 -7.94 15.50
CA GLY A 122 -20.64 -7.06 16.19
C GLY A 122 -20.32 -5.55 16.20
N LYS A 123 -20.91 -4.81 15.25
CA LYS A 123 -21.09 -3.34 15.21
C LYS A 123 -20.38 -2.55 16.34
N ARG A 124 -19.23 -1.96 16.03
CA ARG A 124 -18.87 -0.67 16.66
C ARG A 124 -19.49 0.45 15.83
N LYS A 125 -20.49 1.13 16.38
CA LYS A 125 -20.71 2.54 16.02
C LYS A 125 -19.46 3.27 16.49
N SER A 126 -18.50 3.53 15.61
CA SER A 126 -17.34 4.34 15.99
C SER A 126 -17.85 5.75 16.36
N ARG A 127 -17.43 6.23 17.53
CA ARG A 127 -17.68 7.61 17.99
C ARG A 127 -16.61 8.59 17.47
N ARG A 128 -15.78 8.17 16.50
CA ARG A 128 -14.74 8.97 15.86
C ARG A 128 -14.87 8.87 14.35
N SER A 129 -14.75 10.02 13.71
CA SER A 129 -14.95 10.32 12.30
C SER A 129 -13.83 9.83 11.37
N ASP A 130 -12.79 9.18 11.90
CA ASP A 130 -11.66 8.71 11.09
C ASP A 130 -12.04 7.43 10.34
N PRO A 131 -11.84 7.37 9.01
CA PRO A 131 -12.15 6.20 8.22
C PRO A 131 -11.15 5.08 8.51
N GLU A 132 -11.67 3.86 8.49
CA GLU A 132 -10.88 2.64 8.66
C GLU A 132 -11.07 1.75 7.43
N ILE A 133 -10.01 1.04 7.04
CA ILE A 133 -10.07 -0.01 6.01
C ILE A 133 -9.55 -1.32 6.58
N LEU A 134 -9.84 -2.41 5.88
CA LEU A 134 -9.25 -3.71 6.19
C LEU A 134 -7.79 -3.73 5.72
N GLY A 135 -6.86 -3.99 6.65
CA GLY A 135 -5.42 -3.97 6.40
C GLY A 135 -4.64 -4.57 7.57
N THR A 136 -3.40 -4.14 7.82
CA THR A 136 -2.65 -4.53 9.03
C THR A 136 -1.87 -3.34 9.57
N SER A 137 -1.39 -3.44 10.81
CA SER A 137 -0.38 -2.53 11.34
C SER A 137 0.87 -3.28 11.83
N ASN A 138 0.99 -4.55 11.46
CA ASN A 138 2.12 -5.40 11.77
C ASN A 138 2.79 -5.83 10.45
N PRO A 139 4.03 -5.37 10.18
CA PRO A 139 4.71 -5.63 8.91
C PRO A 139 5.05 -7.11 8.70
N ASN A 140 5.02 -7.93 9.75
CA ASN A 140 5.24 -9.37 9.63
C ASN A 140 4.04 -10.13 9.06
N ASP A 141 2.85 -9.52 9.02
CA ASP A 141 1.68 -10.11 8.37
C ASP A 141 1.69 -9.90 6.85
N VAL A 142 2.69 -9.20 6.31
CA VAL A 142 2.71 -8.71 4.93
C VAL A 142 3.67 -9.52 4.08
N THR A 143 3.14 -10.09 3.00
CA THR A 143 3.92 -10.65 1.89
C THR A 143 3.65 -9.87 0.62
N ILE A 144 4.68 -9.50 -0.12
CA ILE A 144 4.57 -8.69 -1.34
C ILE A 144 5.15 -9.47 -2.52
N TYR A 145 4.40 -9.54 -3.60
CA TYR A 145 4.78 -10.18 -4.84
C TYR A 145 4.87 -9.15 -5.95
N GLY A 146 6.04 -9.05 -6.57
CA GLY A 146 6.29 -8.22 -7.75
C GLY A 146 6.23 -9.08 -9.01
N TYR A 147 5.84 -8.47 -10.12
CA TYR A 147 5.72 -9.14 -11.42
C TYR A 147 6.58 -8.42 -12.46
N PRO A 148 7.12 -9.13 -13.47
CA PRO A 148 7.82 -8.51 -14.57
C PRO A 148 6.90 -7.60 -15.38
N GLU A 149 7.45 -6.49 -15.86
CA GLU A 149 6.74 -5.50 -16.68
C GLU A 149 6.04 -6.13 -17.89
N ASN A 150 6.68 -7.11 -18.53
CA ASN A 150 6.13 -7.78 -19.71
C ASN A 150 5.07 -8.85 -19.41
N ILE A 151 4.85 -9.20 -18.14
CA ILE A 151 3.86 -10.20 -17.72
C ILE A 151 2.61 -9.52 -17.18
N PHE A 152 2.80 -8.48 -16.37
CA PHE A 152 1.71 -7.70 -15.81
C PHE A 152 2.06 -6.22 -15.92
N PRO A 153 1.87 -5.60 -17.09
CA PRO A 153 2.19 -4.19 -17.27
C PRO A 153 1.25 -3.31 -16.43
N PRO A 154 1.74 -2.19 -15.89
CA PRO A 154 0.91 -1.17 -15.28
C PRO A 154 -0.01 -0.48 -16.30
#